data_AF-A0AAP9WC75-F1
#
_entry.id   AF-A0AAP9WC75-F1
#
_cell.length_a   1.000
_cell.length_b   1.000
_cell.length_c   1.000
_cell.angle_alpha   90.00
_cell.angle_beta   90.00
_cell.angle_gamma   90.00
#
_symmetry.space_group_name_H-M   'P 1'
#
loop_
_entity.id
_entity.type
_entity.pdbx_description
1 polymer ?
#
loop_
_entity_poly.entity_id
_entity_poly.type
_entity_poly.pdbx_seq_one_letter_code
_entity_poly.pdbx_strand_id
1 'polypeptide(L)'
;MNERVHFVREEETLQRITSFYWGDWTLWPLLRDLNSHLIQKIGFDWSEKLKEGIPLKIRMDLLSSDIEHTVTETDSYESLSLLYYFTEHFSERIRNNNERKILRYLIGSRITIPALVDRRSFQAAKERVKTWL
;
A
#
# COMPACT_ATOMS: atom_id res chain seq x y z
N MET A 1 13.16 -5.90 5.95
CA MET A 1 11.87 -5.22 5.80
C MET A 1 11.99 -3.89 6.54
N ASN A 2 11.76 -2.75 5.88
CA ASN A 2 11.93 -1.44 6.50
C ASN A 2 10.59 -0.96 7.07
N GLU A 3 10.37 -1.19 8.36
CA GLU A 3 9.10 -0.91 9.04
C GLU A 3 9.30 0.05 10.23
N ARG A 4 8.25 0.81 10.54
CA ARG A 4 8.15 1.69 11.72
C ARG A 4 6.84 1.44 12.44
N VAL A 5 6.81 1.74 13.73
CA VAL A 5 5.58 1.77 14.52
C VAL A 5 5.15 3.22 14.70
N HIS A 6 3.90 3.51 14.38
CA HIS A 6 3.24 4.79 14.64
C HIS A 6 2.15 4.58 15.69
N PHE A 7 2.20 5.34 16.78
CA PHE A 7 1.12 5.37 17.75
C PHE A 7 0.11 6.41 17.32
N VAL A 8 -1.13 5.97 17.08
CA VAL A 8 -2.25 6.84 16.71
C VAL A 8 -2.39 7.96 17.74
N ARG A 9 -2.57 9.19 17.26
CA ARG A 9 -2.89 10.37 18.05
C ARG A 9 -4.37 10.70 17.95
N GLU A 10 -4.80 11.58 18.85
CA GLU A 10 -6.18 12.08 18.85
C GLU A 10 -6.56 12.64 17.46
N GLU A 11 -7.75 12.26 16.98
CA GLU A 11 -8.33 12.67 15.69
C GLU A 11 -7.54 12.28 14.42
N GLU A 12 -6.55 11.39 14.52
CA GLU A 12 -5.92 10.83 13.33
C GLU A 12 -6.83 9.85 12.61
N THR A 13 -6.71 9.85 11.28
CA THR A 13 -7.35 8.87 10.41
C THR A 13 -6.28 8.12 9.62
N LEU A 14 -6.61 6.94 9.10
CA LEU A 14 -5.69 6.20 8.24
C LEU A 14 -5.25 7.05 7.02
N GLN A 15 -6.14 7.89 6.48
CA GLN A 15 -5.83 8.82 5.40
C GLN A 15 -4.80 9.88 5.81
N ARG A 16 -4.93 10.47 7.03
CA ARG A 16 -3.95 11.45 7.54
C ARG A 16 -2.59 10.80 7.76
N ILE A 17 -2.57 9.60 8.36
CA ILE A 17 -1.34 8.85 8.63
C ILE A 17 -0.65 8.46 7.32
N THR A 18 -1.38 7.95 6.33
CA THR A 18 -0.80 7.59 5.02
C THR A 18 -0.32 8.81 4.24
N SER A 19 -1.03 9.93 4.28
CA SER A 19 -0.53 11.21 3.72
C SER A 19 0.78 11.65 4.38
N PHE A 20 0.90 11.49 5.70
CA PHE A 20 2.10 11.86 6.44
C PHE A 20 3.31 10.97 6.08
N TYR A 21 3.15 9.65 6.06
CA TYR A 21 4.26 8.71 5.84
C TYR A 21 4.58 8.43 4.37
N TRP A 22 3.56 8.44 3.51
CA TRP A 22 3.69 8.03 2.12
C TRP A 22 3.48 9.19 1.14
N GLY A 23 2.94 10.31 1.59
CA GLY A 23 2.64 11.47 0.72
C GLY A 23 1.37 11.28 -0.11
N ASP A 24 0.62 10.21 0.14
CA ASP A 24 -0.61 9.87 -0.59
C ASP A 24 -1.64 9.27 0.38
N TRP A 25 -2.74 10.00 0.59
CA TRP A 25 -3.82 9.59 1.48
C TRP A 25 -4.68 8.45 0.92
N THR A 26 -4.65 8.24 -0.41
CA THR A 26 -5.45 7.20 -1.08
C THR A 26 -4.92 5.80 -0.80
N LEU A 27 -3.72 5.69 -0.24
CA LEU A 27 -3.08 4.44 0.14
C LEU A 27 -3.58 3.85 1.47
N TRP A 28 -4.54 4.49 2.15
CA TRP A 28 -5.09 4.01 3.41
C TRP A 28 -5.57 2.52 3.42
N PRO A 29 -6.06 1.90 2.32
CA PRO A 29 -6.40 0.47 2.34
C PRO A 29 -5.18 -0.42 2.59
N LEU A 30 -4.00 -0.05 2.09
CA LEU A 30 -2.75 -0.76 2.40
C LEU A 30 -2.45 -0.69 3.90
N LEU A 31 -2.58 0.49 4.50
CA LEU A 31 -2.32 0.65 5.94
C LEU A 31 -3.28 -0.21 6.77
N ARG A 32 -4.54 -0.29 6.35
CA ARG A 32 -5.53 -1.18 6.97
C ARG A 32 -5.10 -2.65 6.86
N ASP A 33 -4.75 -3.11 5.67
CA ASP A 33 -4.43 -4.53 5.44
C ASP A 33 -3.15 -4.97 6.16
N LEU A 34 -2.11 -4.11 6.20
CA LEU A 34 -0.89 -4.33 6.99
C LEU A 34 -1.18 -4.48 8.49
N ASN A 35 -2.27 -3.90 8.97
CA ASN A 35 -2.70 -3.90 10.37
C ASN A 35 -3.97 -4.75 10.60
N SER A 36 -4.29 -5.66 9.68
CA SER A 36 -5.45 -6.56 9.77
C SER A 36 -5.49 -7.42 11.05
N HIS A 37 -4.34 -7.69 11.67
CA HIS A 37 -4.25 -8.34 12.98
C HIS A 37 -5.01 -7.60 14.10
N LEU A 38 -5.29 -6.29 13.94
CA LEU A 38 -6.12 -5.52 14.88
C LEU A 38 -7.59 -5.96 14.87
N ILE A 39 -8.07 -6.61 13.81
CA ILE A 39 -9.44 -7.16 13.75
C ILE A 39 -9.69 -8.10 14.93
N GLN A 40 -8.71 -8.94 15.27
CA GLN A 40 -8.81 -9.88 16.39
C GLN A 40 -8.76 -9.20 17.77
N LYS A 41 -8.20 -7.99 17.86
CA LYS A 41 -7.99 -7.28 19.12
C LYS A 41 -9.11 -6.31 19.45
N ILE A 42 -9.59 -5.57 18.46
CA ILE A 42 -10.47 -4.41 18.65
C ILE A 42 -11.64 -4.35 17.67
N GLY A 43 -11.85 -5.38 16.84
CA GLY A 43 -13.01 -5.52 15.96
C GLY A 43 -12.74 -5.16 14.50
N PHE A 44 -13.66 -5.58 13.61
CA PHE A 44 -13.54 -5.36 12.16
C PHE A 44 -13.58 -3.86 11.77
N ASP A 45 -14.30 -3.05 12.55
CA ASP A 45 -14.49 -1.61 12.36
C ASP A 45 -13.36 -0.76 12.99
N TRP A 46 -12.22 -1.37 13.36
CA TRP A 46 -11.11 -0.67 14.01
C TRP A 46 -10.58 0.52 13.20
N SER A 47 -10.62 0.43 11.87
CA SER A 47 -10.19 1.50 10.97
C SER A 47 -11.10 2.72 11.01
N GLU A 48 -12.36 2.55 11.41
CA GLU A 48 -13.35 3.63 11.59
C GLU A 48 -13.32 4.19 13.01
N LYS A 49 -12.87 3.38 13.98
CA LYS A 49 -12.77 3.74 15.41
C LYS A 49 -11.31 3.79 15.85
N LEU A 50 -10.51 4.57 15.13
CA LEU A 50 -9.08 4.72 15.42
C LEU A 50 -8.90 5.44 16.76
N LYS A 51 -8.58 4.69 17.82
CA LYS A 51 -8.33 5.23 19.16
C LYS A 51 -6.86 5.62 19.31
N GLU A 52 -6.63 6.67 20.08
CA GLU A 52 -5.29 7.08 20.49
C GLU A 52 -4.52 5.91 21.13
N GLY A 53 -3.22 5.85 20.87
CA GLY A 53 -2.31 4.84 21.42
C GLY A 53 -2.30 3.50 20.70
N ILE A 54 -3.14 3.28 19.68
CA ILE A 54 -3.05 2.07 18.85
C ILE A 54 -1.73 2.06 18.08
N PRO A 55 -0.91 1.00 18.17
CA PRO A 55 0.31 0.88 17.38
C PRO A 55 -0.03 0.37 15.96
N LEU A 56 0.30 1.16 14.96
CA LEU A 56 0.20 0.81 13.55
C LEU A 56 1.58 0.52 12.96
N LYS A 57 1.69 -0.59 12.25
CA LYS A 57 2.84 -0.91 11.41
C LYS A 57 2.79 -0.06 10.14
N ILE A 58 3.85 0.70 9.91
CA ILE A 58 4.06 1.52 8.73
C ILE A 58 5.23 0.97 7.93
N ARG A 59 4.99 0.67 6.66
CA ARG A 59 6.01 0.22 5.72
C ARG A 59 6.70 1.40 5.05
N MET A 60 8.04 1.36 4.92
CA MET A 60 8.86 2.48 4.41
C MET A 60 9.51 2.20 3.04
N ASP A 61 9.26 1.05 2.45
CA ASP A 61 9.81 0.56 1.19
C ASP A 61 8.71 0.31 0.13
N LEU A 62 7.75 1.24 0.02
CA LEU A 62 6.72 1.19 -1.02
C LEU A 62 7.33 1.34 -2.43
N LEU A 63 6.71 0.67 -3.40
CA LEU A 63 7.09 0.74 -4.80
C LEU A 63 6.86 2.16 -5.34
N SER A 64 7.94 2.84 -5.72
CA SER A 64 7.92 4.24 -6.18
C SER A 64 8.41 4.43 -7.61
N SER A 65 8.54 3.33 -8.33
CA SER A 65 8.90 3.28 -9.75
C SER A 65 8.25 2.07 -10.38
N ASP A 66 7.91 2.19 -11.65
CA ASP A 66 7.38 1.08 -12.42
C ASP A 66 8.40 -0.06 -12.50
N ILE A 67 7.89 -1.29 -12.57
CA ILE A 67 8.68 -2.51 -12.77
C ILE A 67 8.00 -3.41 -13.78
N GLU A 68 8.80 -4.22 -14.46
CA GLU A 68 8.30 -5.21 -15.40
C GLU A 68 8.10 -6.55 -14.71
N HIS A 69 6.98 -7.20 -14.99
CA HIS A 69 6.64 -8.53 -14.51
C HIS A 69 6.35 -9.45 -15.69
N THR A 70 6.96 -10.64 -15.70
CA THR A 70 6.67 -11.69 -16.69
C THR A 70 5.53 -12.56 -16.20
N VAL A 71 4.41 -12.54 -16.92
CA VAL A 71 3.17 -13.22 -16.52
C VAL A 71 3.37 -14.74 -16.48
N THR A 72 2.87 -15.36 -15.41
CA THR A 72 2.84 -16.79 -15.14
C THR A 72 1.41 -17.32 -15.14
N GLU A 73 1.24 -18.65 -15.12
CA GLU A 73 -0.07 -19.30 -15.13
C GLU A 73 -0.93 -19.00 -13.88
N THR A 74 -0.29 -18.63 -12.77
CA THR A 74 -0.97 -18.36 -11.49
C THR A 74 -1.30 -16.90 -11.28
N ASP A 75 -0.93 -16.01 -12.21
CA ASP A 75 -1.12 -14.58 -12.01
C ASP A 75 -2.56 -14.13 -12.26
N SER A 76 -3.07 -13.39 -11.28
CA SER A 76 -4.24 -12.52 -11.40
C SER A 76 -3.82 -11.09 -11.06
N TYR A 77 -4.63 -10.10 -11.41
CA TYR A 77 -4.31 -8.72 -11.02
C TYR A 77 -4.32 -8.54 -9.49
N GLU A 78 -5.15 -9.33 -8.79
CA GLU A 78 -5.21 -9.41 -7.33
C GLU A 78 -3.92 -10.00 -6.76
N SER A 79 -3.43 -11.13 -7.31
CA SER A 79 -2.20 -11.75 -6.83
C SER A 79 -0.98 -10.87 -7.09
N LEU A 80 -0.93 -10.17 -8.23
CA LEU A 80 0.12 -9.20 -8.53
C LEU A 80 0.06 -7.98 -7.61
N SER A 81 -1.13 -7.47 -7.33
CA SER A 81 -1.32 -6.39 -6.36
C SER A 81 -0.85 -6.82 -4.97
N LEU A 82 -1.21 -8.03 -4.55
CA LEU A 82 -0.75 -8.58 -3.28
C LEU A 82 0.78 -8.73 -3.25
N LEU A 83 1.38 -9.25 -4.32
CA LEU A 83 2.82 -9.47 -4.43
C LEU A 83 3.62 -8.18 -4.36
N TYR A 84 3.21 -7.15 -5.12
CA TYR A 84 4.00 -5.93 -5.29
C TYR A 84 3.58 -4.78 -4.36
N TYR A 85 2.31 -4.76 -3.94
CA TYR A 85 1.76 -3.70 -3.09
C TYR A 85 1.35 -4.18 -1.70
N PHE A 86 1.46 -5.48 -1.38
CA PHE A 86 1.08 -6.06 -0.08
C PHE A 86 -0.42 -5.95 0.23
N THR A 87 -1.24 -5.71 -0.79
CA THR A 87 -2.70 -5.63 -0.70
C THR A 87 -3.31 -5.91 -2.06
N GLU A 88 -4.49 -6.53 -2.10
CA GLU A 88 -5.23 -6.77 -3.35
C GLU A 88 -5.96 -5.52 -3.86
N HIS A 89 -6.12 -4.49 -3.02
CA HIS A 89 -6.97 -3.32 -3.29
C HIS A 89 -6.55 -2.48 -4.52
N PHE A 90 -5.32 -2.63 -4.99
CA PHE A 90 -4.79 -1.89 -6.14
C PHE A 90 -4.66 -2.76 -7.40
N SER A 91 -5.37 -3.89 -7.47
CA SER A 91 -5.41 -4.76 -8.67
C SER A 91 -5.89 -4.01 -9.90
N GLU A 92 -6.96 -3.20 -9.78
CA GLU A 92 -7.48 -2.41 -10.90
C GLU A 92 -6.49 -1.33 -11.37
N ARG A 93 -5.56 -0.86 -10.52
CA ARG A 93 -4.48 0.03 -10.96
C ARG A 93 -3.56 -0.69 -11.95
N ILE A 94 -3.14 -1.91 -11.63
CA ILE A 94 -2.30 -2.73 -12.52
C ILE A 94 -3.07 -3.04 -13.81
N ARG A 95 -4.34 -3.44 -13.68
CA ARG A 95 -5.19 -3.77 -14.81
C ARG A 95 -5.37 -2.61 -15.78
N ASN A 96 -5.69 -1.42 -15.27
CA ASN A 96 -5.91 -0.24 -16.11
C ASN A 96 -4.62 0.23 -16.78
N ASN A 97 -3.47 0.13 -16.10
CA ASN A 97 -2.16 0.45 -16.68
C ASN A 97 -1.78 -0.50 -17.83
N ASN A 98 -2.30 -1.72 -17.83
CA ASN A 98 -2.06 -2.72 -18.88
C ASN A 98 -3.25 -2.88 -19.83
N GLU A 99 -4.00 -1.80 -20.06
CA GLU A 99 -5.12 -1.74 -21.03
C GLU A 99 -6.20 -2.80 -20.78
N ARG A 100 -6.33 -3.24 -19.53
CA ARG A 100 -7.28 -4.27 -19.09
C ARG A 100 -7.12 -5.60 -19.83
N LYS A 101 -5.94 -5.90 -20.38
CA LYS A 101 -5.62 -7.16 -21.04
C LYS A 101 -5.85 -8.34 -20.10
N ILE A 102 -6.24 -9.50 -20.66
CA ILE A 102 -6.51 -10.70 -19.86
C ILE A 102 -5.19 -11.48 -19.69
N LEU A 103 -4.71 -11.60 -18.45
CA LEU A 103 -3.40 -12.17 -18.13
C LEU A 103 -3.20 -13.60 -18.64
N ARG A 104 -4.25 -14.43 -18.66
CA ARG A 104 -4.17 -15.81 -19.18
C ARG A 104 -3.69 -15.91 -20.63
N TYR A 105 -3.86 -14.84 -21.42
CA TYR A 105 -3.41 -14.78 -22.82
C TYR A 105 -2.04 -14.12 -22.98
N LEU A 106 -1.42 -13.70 -21.87
CA LEU A 106 -0.15 -13.02 -21.83
C LEU A 106 0.94 -13.83 -21.12
N ILE A 107 0.71 -15.12 -20.82
CA ILE A 107 1.70 -15.98 -20.17
C ILE A 107 3.04 -15.92 -20.95
N GLY A 108 4.13 -15.67 -20.24
CA GLY A 108 5.48 -15.46 -20.79
C GLY A 108 5.74 -14.05 -21.35
N SER A 109 4.71 -13.21 -21.50
CA SER A 109 4.84 -11.80 -21.90
C SER A 109 5.10 -10.91 -20.69
N ARG A 110 5.62 -9.70 -20.94
CA ARG A 110 5.84 -8.69 -19.91
C ARG A 110 4.66 -7.73 -19.80
N ILE A 111 4.33 -7.37 -18.56
CA ILE A 111 3.39 -6.31 -18.21
C ILE A 111 4.04 -5.36 -17.22
N THR A 112 3.57 -4.12 -17.20
CA THR A 112 4.08 -3.09 -16.27
C THR A 112 3.30 -3.13 -14.97
N ILE A 113 4.00 -3.25 -13.84
CA ILE A 113 3.46 -2.98 -12.51
C ILE A 113 3.78 -1.50 -12.20
N PRO A 114 2.79 -0.61 -12.21
CA PRO A 114 3.04 0.81 -12.03
C PRO A 114 3.54 1.12 -10.61
N ALA A 115 4.19 2.27 -10.42
CA ALA A 115 4.50 2.76 -9.10
C ALA A 115 3.23 2.82 -8.23
N LEU A 116 3.34 2.36 -6.98
CA LEU A 116 2.25 2.50 -6.00
C LEU A 116 2.15 3.94 -5.53
N VAL A 117 3.28 4.62 -5.39
CA VAL A 117 3.37 5.99 -4.91
C VAL A 117 4.29 6.82 -5.80
N ASP A 118 3.96 8.08 -6.02
CA ASP A 118 4.84 9.01 -6.73
C ASP A 118 6.19 9.15 -5.99
N ARG A 119 7.29 9.03 -6.73
CA ARG A 119 8.64 9.08 -6.14
C ARG A 119 8.93 10.38 -5.42
N ARG A 120 8.52 11.53 -5.98
CA ARG A 120 8.80 12.85 -5.38
C ARG A 120 7.99 13.01 -4.09
N SER A 121 6.70 12.69 -4.13
CA SER A 121 5.83 12.71 -2.94
C SER A 121 6.34 11.79 -1.84
N PHE A 122 6.79 10.58 -2.20
CA PHE A 122 7.29 9.63 -1.22
C PHE A 122 8.62 10.06 -0.61
N GLN A 123 9.55 10.63 -1.39
CA GLN A 123 10.81 11.17 -0.85
C GLN A 123 10.55 12.38 0.05
N ALA A 124 9.66 13.29 -0.34
CA ALA A 124 9.29 14.43 0.50
C ALA A 124 8.67 13.97 1.83
N ALA A 125 7.83 12.94 1.81
CA ALA A 125 7.28 12.33 3.02
C ALA A 125 8.37 11.69 3.89
N LYS A 126 9.32 10.97 3.30
CA LYS A 126 10.47 10.39 4.01
C LYS A 126 11.32 11.45 4.72
N GLU A 127 11.63 12.55 4.04
CA GLU A 127 12.39 13.65 4.67
C GLU A 127 11.61 14.30 5.82
N ARG A 128 10.30 14.55 5.64
CA ARG A 128 9.43 15.07 6.71
C ARG A 128 9.45 14.16 7.95
N VAL A 129 9.35 12.85 7.74
CA VAL A 129 9.36 11.84 8.81
C VAL A 129 10.71 11.75 9.53
N LYS A 130 11.82 12.13 8.88
CA LYS A 130 13.13 12.22 9.53
C LYS A 130 13.22 13.42 10.47
N THR A 131 12.68 14.57 10.08
CA THR A 131 12.71 15.82 10.86
C THR A 131 11.73 15.80 12.05
N TRP A 132 10.72 14.95 11.99
CA TRP A 132 9.70 14.81 13.03
C TRP A 132 10.12 13.93 14.22
N LEU A 133 11.29 13.30 14.13
CA LEU A 133 11.93 12.53 15.21
C LEU A 133 13.05 13.37 15.82
#